data_AF-A0A0D3CJY1-F1
#
_entry.id   AF-A0A0D3CJY1-F1
#
_cell.length_a   1.000
_cell.length_b   1.000
_cell.length_c   1.000
_cell.angle_alpha   90.00
_cell.angle_beta   90.00
_cell.angle_gamma   90.00
#
_symmetry.space_group_name_H-M   'P 1'
#
loop_
_entity.id
_entity.type
_entity.pdbx_description
1 polymer ?
#
loop_
_entity_poly.entity_id
_entity_poly.type
_entity_poly.pdbx_seq_one_letter_code
_entity_poly.pdbx_strand_id
1 'polypeptide(L)'
;MMLSSLVPLQLPSRMQTHLWYMLPNEVKSESLLKHYTQLLSQQEKDSIFGMQSDALKKKNALLARTLVRTTVARYQTNNNNDTVVDPRSLKFKKNLYGKPEVDGEVDTTTNYPKLKFNISHTDSLIACGVTVNVPVGIDVEDKTRKMRNDVLSLAKRFYSSEEVKFMSSIAGTEAQRKEFIKLWTLKEAYVKALGKGFSASPFNTFSIIRSEAAKNYRIQLFTLLIF
;
A
#
# COMPACT_ATOMS: atom_id res chain seq x y z
N MET A 1 -2.83 -29.69 -4.44
CA MET A 1 -1.50 -29.19 -4.84
C MET A 1 -0.88 -28.60 -3.59
N MET A 2 0.21 -29.18 -3.07
CA MET A 2 0.95 -28.60 -1.95
C MET A 2 1.42 -27.20 -2.37
N LEU A 3 1.25 -26.19 -1.53
CA LEU A 3 1.89 -24.90 -1.74
C LEU A 3 3.37 -25.18 -1.96
N SER A 4 3.95 -24.71 -3.07
CA SER A 4 5.39 -24.54 -3.10
C SER A 4 5.76 -23.75 -1.86
N SER A 5 6.72 -24.24 -1.09
CA SER A 5 7.16 -23.55 0.11
C SER A 5 7.48 -22.10 -0.28
N LEU A 6 6.92 -21.16 0.47
CA LEU A 6 7.26 -19.76 0.27
C LEU A 6 8.77 -19.63 0.42
N VAL A 7 9.43 -18.98 -0.54
CA VAL A 7 10.88 -18.77 -0.49
C VAL A 7 11.17 -17.63 0.48
N PRO A 8 11.95 -17.85 1.55
CA PRO A 8 12.34 -16.78 2.46
C PRO A 8 13.01 -15.62 1.72
N LEU A 9 12.87 -14.41 2.25
CA LEU A 9 13.46 -13.20 1.69
C LEU A 9 14.38 -12.54 2.70
N GLN A 10 15.50 -12.03 2.20
CA GLN A 10 16.36 -11.16 2.98
C GLN A 10 15.65 -9.85 3.30
N LEU A 11 15.81 -9.38 4.54
CA LEU A 11 15.25 -8.10 4.96
C LEU A 11 15.79 -6.96 4.08
N PRO A 12 14.94 -5.98 3.71
CA PRO A 12 15.42 -4.77 3.06
C PRO A 12 16.52 -4.10 3.88
N SER A 13 17.61 -3.71 3.22
CA SER A 13 18.66 -2.89 3.82
C SER A 13 18.10 -1.54 4.28
N ARG A 14 18.87 -0.80 5.10
CA ARG A 14 18.49 0.57 5.48
C ARG A 14 18.27 1.41 4.23
N MET A 15 17.12 2.09 4.15
CA MET A 15 16.69 2.87 2.99
C MET A 15 16.44 2.05 1.71
N GLN A 16 16.31 0.74 1.81
CA GLN A 16 15.77 -0.09 0.75
C GLN A 16 14.28 -0.33 0.99
N THR A 17 13.51 -0.37 -0.09
CA THR A 17 12.12 -0.80 -0.04
C THR A 17 11.91 -1.88 -1.09
N HIS A 18 11.28 -2.97 -0.67
CA HIS A 18 10.84 -4.01 -1.59
C HIS A 18 9.39 -3.76 -1.97
N LEU A 19 9.08 -3.82 -3.26
CA LEU A 19 7.74 -3.64 -3.80
C LEU A 19 7.25 -4.98 -4.35
N TRP A 20 6.06 -5.37 -3.90
CA TRP A 20 5.35 -6.57 -4.35
C TRP A 20 4.03 -6.14 -4.96
N TYR A 21 3.63 -6.78 -6.05
CA TYR A 21 2.34 -6.48 -6.65
C TYR A 21 1.68 -7.71 -7.23
N MET A 22 0.38 -7.57 -7.46
CA MET A 22 -0.47 -8.57 -8.11
C MET A 22 -1.43 -7.86 -9.04
N LEU A 23 -1.64 -8.44 -10.23
CA LEU A 23 -2.63 -7.97 -11.20
C LEU A 23 -3.90 -8.84 -11.04
N PRO A 24 -5.01 -8.32 -10.46
CA PRO A 24 -6.19 -9.13 -10.18
C PRO A 24 -6.79 -9.83 -11.41
N ASN A 25 -6.66 -9.22 -12.59
CA ASN A 25 -7.16 -9.75 -13.86
C ASN A 25 -6.39 -10.98 -14.35
N GLU A 26 -5.16 -11.18 -13.90
CA GLU A 26 -4.34 -12.36 -14.25
C GLU A 26 -4.69 -13.56 -13.37
N VAL A 27 -5.27 -13.35 -12.19
CA VAL A 27 -5.70 -14.42 -11.29
C VAL A 27 -7.10 -14.91 -11.65
N LYS A 28 -7.16 -15.87 -12.58
CA LYS A 28 -8.44 -16.41 -13.11
C LYS A 28 -8.86 -17.76 -12.48
N SER A 29 -7.93 -18.49 -11.88
CA SER A 29 -8.18 -19.84 -11.38
C SER A 29 -9.04 -19.85 -10.11
N GLU A 30 -10.23 -20.45 -10.17
CA GLU A 30 -11.10 -20.63 -9.00
C GLU A 30 -10.47 -21.52 -7.93
N SER A 31 -9.74 -22.56 -8.34
CA SER A 31 -9.05 -23.42 -7.39
C SER A 31 -8.01 -22.61 -6.63
N LEU A 32 -7.25 -21.75 -7.31
CA LEU A 32 -6.29 -20.85 -6.66
C LEU A 32 -6.98 -19.88 -5.68
N LEU A 33 -8.12 -19.30 -6.03
CA LEU A 33 -8.90 -18.44 -5.14
C LEU A 33 -9.41 -19.18 -3.89
N LYS A 34 -9.84 -20.45 -4.04
CA LYS A 34 -10.19 -21.30 -2.90
C LYS A 34 -8.99 -21.54 -1.98
N HIS A 35 -7.80 -21.79 -2.54
CA HIS A 35 -6.58 -21.93 -1.74
C HIS A 35 -6.20 -20.62 -1.03
N TYR A 36 -6.27 -19.47 -1.72
CA TYR A 36 -6.02 -18.16 -1.11
C TYR A 36 -6.97 -17.88 0.05
N THR A 37 -8.24 -18.28 -0.07
CA THR A 37 -9.22 -18.15 1.02
C THR A 37 -8.78 -18.93 2.28
N GLN A 38 -8.09 -20.05 2.12
CA GLN A 38 -7.56 -20.83 3.25
C GLN A 38 -6.40 -20.15 3.99
N LEU A 39 -5.75 -19.16 3.38
CA LEU A 39 -4.66 -18.40 4.01
C LEU A 39 -5.17 -17.36 5.02
N LEU A 40 -6.43 -16.95 4.90
CA LEU A 40 -7.04 -15.90 5.72
C LEU A 40 -7.51 -16.45 7.07
N SER A 41 -7.40 -15.61 8.09
CA SER A 41 -8.06 -15.82 9.38
C SER A 41 -9.59 -15.75 9.25
N GLN A 42 -10.31 -16.28 10.24
CA GLN A 42 -11.77 -16.23 10.24
C GLN A 42 -12.29 -14.78 10.21
N GLN A 43 -11.67 -13.88 10.99
CA GLN A 43 -12.02 -12.46 11.01
C GLN A 43 -11.88 -11.79 9.64
N GLU A 44 -10.82 -12.10 8.88
CA GLU A 44 -10.65 -11.58 7.52
C GLU A 44 -11.69 -12.15 6.55
N LYS A 45 -12.02 -13.45 6.67
CA LYS A 45 -13.07 -14.08 5.86
C LYS A 45 -14.41 -13.42 6.13
N ASP A 46 -14.79 -13.26 7.39
CA ASP A 46 -16.05 -12.62 7.79
C ASP A 46 -16.11 -11.18 7.26
N SER A 47 -15.01 -10.44 7.42
CA SER A 47 -14.90 -9.08 6.89
C SER A 47 -15.06 -9.01 5.38
N ILE A 48 -14.57 -9.99 4.61
CA ILE A 48 -14.63 -9.97 3.14
C ILE A 48 -15.97 -10.48 2.62
N PHE A 49 -16.40 -11.64 3.10
CA PHE A 49 -17.61 -12.29 2.58
C PHE A 49 -18.89 -11.62 3.11
N GLY A 50 -18.82 -10.97 4.27
CA GLY A 50 -19.91 -10.15 4.83
C GLY A 50 -20.09 -8.77 4.20
N MET A 51 -19.17 -8.30 3.34
CA MET A 51 -19.36 -7.01 2.65
C MET A 51 -20.58 -7.06 1.72
N GLN A 52 -21.38 -5.99 1.74
CA GLN A 52 -22.41 -5.72 0.73
C GLN A 52 -21.75 -5.13 -0.53
N SER A 53 -21.03 -5.96 -1.26
CA SER A 53 -20.30 -5.59 -2.47
C SER A 53 -20.35 -6.69 -3.53
N ASP A 54 -20.03 -6.34 -4.77
CA ASP A 54 -19.92 -7.30 -5.87
C ASP A 54 -18.76 -8.30 -5.68
N ALA A 55 -18.78 -9.36 -6.50
CA ALA A 55 -17.79 -10.43 -6.46
C ALA A 55 -16.37 -9.97 -6.83
N LEU A 56 -16.22 -8.94 -7.67
CA LEU A 56 -14.93 -8.40 -8.07
C LEU A 56 -14.25 -7.71 -6.88
N LYS A 57 -14.99 -6.89 -6.12
CA LYS A 57 -14.49 -6.25 -4.89
C LYS A 57 -14.10 -7.28 -3.83
N LYS A 58 -14.91 -8.33 -3.65
CA LYS A 58 -14.58 -9.43 -2.73
C LYS A 58 -13.32 -10.17 -3.16
N LYS A 59 -13.17 -10.46 -4.47
CA LYS A 59 -11.95 -11.04 -5.04
C LYS A 59 -10.74 -10.14 -4.79
N ASN A 60 -10.83 -8.85 -5.08
CA ASN A 60 -9.72 -7.91 -4.88
C ASN A 60 -9.30 -7.82 -3.40
N ALA A 61 -10.27 -7.82 -2.48
CA ALA A 61 -9.98 -7.86 -1.05
C ALA A 61 -9.28 -9.16 -0.62
N LEU A 62 -9.69 -10.31 -1.16
CA LEU A 62 -9.04 -11.60 -0.95
C LEU A 62 -7.58 -11.58 -1.44
N LEU A 63 -7.36 -11.09 -2.67
CA LEU A 63 -6.03 -11.01 -3.25
C LEU A 63 -5.12 -10.04 -2.48
N ALA A 64 -5.67 -8.93 -1.98
CA ALA A 64 -4.96 -7.98 -1.13
C ALA A 64 -4.48 -8.61 0.17
N ARG A 65 -5.35 -9.37 0.86
CA ARG A 65 -4.96 -10.12 2.07
C ARG A 65 -3.94 -11.21 1.76
N THR A 66 -4.12 -11.91 0.65
CA THR A 66 -3.19 -12.95 0.19
C THR A 66 -1.79 -12.38 -0.05
N LEU A 67 -1.69 -11.27 -0.78
CA LEU A 67 -0.41 -10.60 -1.05
C LEU A 67 0.26 -10.20 0.27
N VAL A 68 -0.45 -9.54 1.18
CA VAL A 68 0.13 -9.13 2.47
C VAL A 68 0.60 -10.33 3.29
N ARG A 69 -0.25 -11.34 3.49
CA ARG A 69 0.07 -12.50 4.33
C ARG A 69 1.26 -13.27 3.78
N THR A 70 1.28 -13.55 2.49
CA THR A 70 2.39 -14.27 1.85
C THR A 70 3.67 -13.44 1.79
N THR A 71 3.60 -12.14 1.50
CA THR A 71 4.77 -11.25 1.52
C THR A 71 5.36 -11.13 2.92
N VAL A 72 4.55 -10.85 3.95
CA VAL A 72 5.03 -10.71 5.34
C VAL A 72 5.64 -12.01 5.84
N ALA A 73 4.98 -13.15 5.61
CA ALA A 73 5.48 -14.46 5.97
C ALA A 73 6.91 -14.71 5.47
N ARG A 74 7.20 -14.32 4.22
CA ARG A 74 8.54 -14.49 3.61
C ARG A 74 9.64 -13.67 4.28
N TYR A 75 9.31 -12.55 4.94
CA TYR A 75 10.27 -11.73 5.68
C TYR A 75 10.39 -12.10 7.16
N GLN A 76 9.47 -12.93 7.68
CA GLN A 76 9.53 -13.38 9.05
C GLN A 76 10.22 -14.74 9.10
N THR A 77 11.32 -14.80 9.83
CA THR A 77 11.95 -16.04 10.26
C THR A 77 11.60 -16.28 11.72
N ASN A 78 11.43 -17.54 12.11
CA ASN A 78 11.36 -17.87 13.53
C ASN A 78 12.76 -17.69 14.13
N ASN A 79 12.86 -17.13 15.34
CA ASN A 79 14.07 -16.70 16.05
C ASN A 79 15.23 -17.71 16.16
N ASN A 80 15.12 -18.93 15.61
CA ASN A 80 16.16 -19.96 15.66
C ASN A 80 16.28 -20.86 14.41
N ASN A 81 15.58 -20.63 13.28
CA ASN A 81 15.77 -21.44 12.07
C ASN A 81 15.20 -20.74 10.82
N ASP A 82 15.90 -20.84 9.68
CA ASP A 82 15.56 -20.37 8.31
C ASP A 82 14.20 -20.85 7.74
N THR A 83 13.31 -21.34 8.60
CA THR A 83 11.93 -21.70 8.30
C THR A 83 11.02 -20.49 8.21
N VAL A 84 10.34 -20.38 7.08
CA VAL A 84 9.33 -19.36 6.79
C VAL A 84 8.12 -19.52 7.71
N VAL A 85 7.62 -18.40 8.23
CA VAL A 85 6.38 -18.36 9.01
C VAL A 85 5.19 -18.76 8.14
N ASP A 86 4.32 -19.62 8.64
CA ASP A 86 3.07 -19.95 7.95
C ASP A 86 2.19 -18.69 7.82
N PRO A 87 1.79 -18.25 6.60
CA PRO A 87 0.93 -17.08 6.42
C PRO A 87 -0.38 -17.14 7.21
N ARG A 88 -0.89 -18.34 7.51
CA ARG A 88 -2.11 -18.55 8.31
C ARG A 88 -1.92 -18.18 9.77
N SER A 89 -0.70 -18.29 10.29
CA SER A 89 -0.37 -17.99 11.68
C SER A 89 -0.21 -16.48 11.96
N LEU A 90 -0.02 -15.68 10.91
CA LEU A 90 0.15 -14.23 11.04
C LEU A 90 -1.07 -13.57 11.69
N LYS A 91 -0.82 -12.78 12.72
CA LYS A 91 -1.81 -11.90 13.32
C LYS A 91 -1.57 -10.47 12.85
N PHE A 92 -2.64 -9.72 12.65
CA PHE A 92 -2.57 -8.32 12.27
C PHE A 92 -3.44 -7.52 13.21
N LYS A 93 -2.97 -6.33 13.56
CA LYS A 93 -3.76 -5.31 14.25
C LYS A 93 -3.83 -4.06 13.40
N LYS A 94 -4.77 -3.18 13.71
CA LYS A 94 -4.81 -1.84 13.14
C LYS A 94 -4.32 -0.85 14.18
N ASN A 95 -3.57 0.16 13.75
CA ASN A 95 -3.27 1.30 14.62
C ASN A 95 -4.53 2.15 14.85
N LEU A 96 -4.40 3.24 15.63
CA LEU A 96 -5.49 4.18 15.94
C LEU A 96 -6.23 4.76 14.71
N TYR A 97 -5.60 4.72 13.54
CA TYR A 97 -6.10 5.29 12.30
C TYR A 97 -6.43 4.23 11.24
N GLY A 98 -6.47 2.95 11.64
CA GLY A 98 -6.86 1.86 10.75
C GLY A 98 -5.73 1.26 9.90
N LYS A 99 -4.48 1.76 9.98
CA LYS A 99 -3.33 1.21 9.24
C LYS A 99 -2.99 -0.17 9.80
N PRO A 100 -2.96 -1.24 8.97
CA PRO A 100 -2.62 -2.57 9.43
C PRO A 100 -1.13 -2.69 9.77
N GLU A 101 -0.82 -3.43 10.83
CA GLU A 101 0.52 -3.78 11.27
C GLU A 101 0.54 -5.26 11.69
N VAL A 102 1.69 -5.92 11.61
CA VAL A 102 1.84 -7.27 12.13
C VAL A 102 1.69 -7.22 13.64
N ASP A 103 0.85 -8.10 14.18
CA ASP A 103 0.67 -8.27 15.61
C ASP A 103 1.61 -9.37 16.10
N GLY A 104 2.64 -8.95 16.81
CA GLY A 104 3.63 -9.81 17.42
C GLY A 104 4.25 -9.07 18.60
N GLU A 105 4.65 -9.83 19.62
CA GLU A 105 5.41 -9.29 20.73
C GLU A 105 6.67 -8.66 20.15
N VAL A 106 6.78 -7.35 20.29
CA VAL A 106 8.08 -6.71 20.26
C VAL A 106 8.77 -7.30 21.46
N ASP A 107 9.53 -8.37 21.27
CA ASP A 107 10.50 -8.75 22.28
C ASP A 107 11.48 -7.57 22.33
N THR A 108 11.22 -6.66 23.27
CA THR A 108 12.01 -5.45 23.51
C THR A 108 13.45 -5.77 23.87
N THR A 109 13.76 -7.05 24.15
CA THR A 109 15.12 -7.53 24.41
C THR A 109 15.85 -7.97 23.14
N THR A 110 15.13 -8.19 22.04
CA THR A 110 15.73 -8.54 20.75
C THR A 110 15.96 -7.29 19.91
N ASN A 111 17.20 -7.07 19.47
CA ASN A 111 17.58 -6.03 18.50
C ASN A 111 17.07 -6.32 17.07
N TYR A 112 16.00 -7.13 16.93
CA TYR A 112 15.51 -7.59 15.65
C TYR A 112 14.83 -6.44 14.88
N PRO A 113 15.14 -6.26 13.59
CA PRO A 113 14.59 -5.16 12.82
C PRO A 113 13.07 -5.27 12.64
N LYS A 114 12.33 -4.18 12.90
CA LYS A 114 10.87 -4.15 12.80
C LYS A 114 10.43 -3.99 11.35
N LEU A 115 9.74 -5.00 10.82
CA LEU A 115 9.13 -4.94 9.50
C LEU A 115 7.99 -3.91 9.47
N LYS A 116 8.00 -3.03 8.48
CA LYS A 116 6.92 -2.08 8.19
C LYS A 116 6.41 -2.31 6.78
N PHE A 117 5.09 -2.34 6.62
CA PHE A 117 4.46 -2.51 5.31
C PHE A 117 3.31 -1.53 5.10
N ASN A 118 2.96 -1.31 3.83
CA ASN A 118 1.76 -0.60 3.45
C ASN A 118 1.20 -1.17 2.15
N ILE A 119 -0.12 -1.10 1.99
CA ILE A 119 -0.84 -1.63 0.83
C ILE A 119 -1.63 -0.50 0.16
N SER A 120 -1.68 -0.53 -1.17
CA SER A 120 -2.64 0.23 -1.95
C SER A 120 -3.14 -0.62 -3.12
N HIS A 121 -4.35 -0.34 -3.61
CA HIS A 121 -4.92 -1.08 -4.72
C HIS A 121 -5.89 -0.23 -5.55
N THR A 122 -5.91 -0.51 -6.84
CA THR A 122 -6.99 -0.17 -7.77
C THR A 122 -7.73 -1.46 -8.16
N ASP A 123 -8.67 -1.38 -9.10
CA ASP A 123 -9.29 -2.58 -9.66
C ASP A 123 -8.31 -3.43 -10.50
N SER A 124 -7.25 -2.82 -11.02
CA SER A 124 -6.28 -3.45 -11.94
C SER A 124 -4.95 -3.82 -11.29
N LEU A 125 -4.63 -3.33 -10.09
CA LEU A 125 -3.37 -3.57 -9.41
C LEU A 125 -3.55 -3.58 -7.89
N ILE A 126 -2.86 -4.49 -7.23
CA ILE A 126 -2.67 -4.50 -5.78
C ILE A 126 -1.16 -4.41 -5.53
N ALA A 127 -0.71 -3.46 -4.71
CA ALA A 127 0.69 -3.25 -4.40
C ALA A 127 0.94 -3.25 -2.89
N CYS A 128 2.07 -3.83 -2.48
CA CYS A 128 2.53 -3.89 -1.09
C CYS A 128 4.00 -3.44 -1.04
N GLY A 129 4.27 -2.37 -0.28
CA GLY A 129 5.63 -1.90 -0.01
C GLY A 129 6.10 -2.39 1.35
N VAL A 130 7.36 -2.84 1.43
CA VAL A 130 7.98 -3.40 2.64
C VAL A 130 9.31 -2.72 2.93
N THR A 131 9.49 -2.30 4.19
CA THR A 131 10.69 -1.63 4.72
C THR A 131 11.02 -2.16 6.11
N VAL A 132 12.18 -1.75 6.63
CA VAL A 132 12.66 -2.11 7.96
C VAL A 132 12.92 -0.86 8.78
N ASN A 133 12.37 -0.81 10.00
CA ASN A 133 12.52 0.27 10.99
C ASN A 133 12.02 1.66 10.58
N VAL A 134 11.73 1.89 9.30
CA VAL A 134 11.24 3.18 8.78
C VAL A 134 9.78 3.08 8.36
N PRO A 135 8.98 4.15 8.48
CA PRO A 135 7.63 4.15 7.94
C PRO A 135 7.63 4.02 6.41
N VAL A 136 6.66 3.28 5.89
CA VAL A 136 6.40 3.16 4.45
C VAL A 136 4.95 3.51 4.15
N GLY A 137 4.76 4.21 3.04
CA GLY A 137 3.49 4.45 2.40
C GLY A 137 3.61 4.26 0.90
N ILE A 138 2.66 3.54 0.33
CA ILE A 138 2.51 3.33 -1.10
C ILE A 138 1.12 3.76 -1.50
N ASP A 139 1.03 4.39 -2.67
CA ASP A 139 -0.25 4.61 -3.31
C ASP A 139 -0.20 4.28 -4.80
N VAL A 140 -1.35 3.83 -5.31
CA VAL A 140 -1.54 3.44 -6.70
C VAL A 140 -2.85 3.99 -7.22
N GLU A 141 -2.81 4.65 -8.37
CA GLU A 141 -3.97 5.22 -9.04
C GLU A 141 -3.94 4.90 -10.54
N ASP A 142 -5.14 4.81 -11.12
CA ASP A 142 -5.33 4.61 -12.55
C ASP A 142 -5.18 5.95 -13.29
N LYS A 143 -4.21 6.05 -14.21
CA LYS A 143 -3.99 7.26 -15.00
C LYS A 143 -5.12 7.54 -15.98
N THR A 144 -5.91 6.54 -16.37
CA THR A 144 -7.05 6.69 -17.28
C THR A 144 -8.32 7.10 -16.55
N ARG A 145 -8.28 7.17 -15.20
CA ARG A 145 -9.42 7.57 -14.37
C ARG A 145 -10.02 8.89 -14.85
N LYS A 146 -11.26 8.80 -15.33
CA LYS A 146 -12.05 9.97 -15.74
C LYS A 146 -12.49 10.73 -14.49
N MET A 147 -12.26 12.04 -14.52
CA MET A 147 -12.69 12.95 -13.47
C MET A 147 -14.00 13.60 -13.90
N ARG A 148 -15.04 13.54 -13.06
CA ARG A 148 -16.35 14.16 -13.36
C ARG A 148 -16.32 15.68 -13.16
N ASN A 149 -15.45 16.15 -12.27
CA ASN A 149 -15.34 17.56 -11.92
C ASN A 149 -14.13 18.17 -12.62
N ASP A 150 -14.16 19.49 -12.78
CA ASP A 150 -13.01 20.29 -13.19
C ASP A 150 -11.81 20.03 -12.26
N VAL A 151 -10.67 19.71 -12.86
CA VAL A 151 -9.45 19.31 -12.16
C VAL A 151 -8.90 20.45 -11.31
N LEU A 152 -8.95 21.69 -11.83
CA LEU A 152 -8.46 22.85 -11.11
C LEU A 152 -9.34 23.18 -9.89
N SER A 153 -10.65 23.01 -10.02
CA SER A 153 -11.60 23.17 -8.91
C SER A 153 -11.35 22.14 -7.80
N LEU A 154 -11.04 20.89 -8.15
CA LEU A 154 -10.62 19.89 -7.17
C LEU A 154 -9.27 20.22 -6.54
N ALA A 155 -8.30 20.69 -7.34
CA ALA A 155 -6.99 21.09 -6.84
C ALA A 155 -7.12 22.22 -5.79
N LYS A 156 -7.96 23.22 -6.05
CA LYS A 156 -8.23 24.32 -5.08
C LYS A 156 -8.80 23.84 -3.75
N ARG A 157 -9.52 22.72 -3.73
CA ARG A 157 -10.10 22.15 -2.51
C ARG A 157 -9.10 21.33 -1.70
N PHE A 158 -8.19 20.63 -2.37
CA PHE A 158 -7.34 19.63 -1.73
C PHE A 158 -5.87 20.02 -1.64
N TYR A 159 -5.35 20.84 -2.54
CA TYR A 159 -3.92 21.13 -2.63
C TYR A 159 -3.55 22.49 -2.05
N SER A 160 -2.26 22.66 -1.76
CA SER A 160 -1.70 23.95 -1.35
C SER A 160 -1.83 24.99 -2.45
N SER A 161 -1.77 26.27 -2.09
CA SER A 161 -1.81 27.38 -3.06
C SER A 161 -0.68 27.29 -4.10
N GLU A 162 0.51 26.84 -3.70
CA GLU A 162 1.65 26.64 -4.59
C GLU A 162 1.40 25.52 -5.62
N GLU A 163 0.87 24.39 -5.19
CA GLU A 163 0.53 23.26 -6.07
C GLU A 163 -0.61 23.62 -7.03
N VAL A 164 -1.60 24.38 -6.56
CA VAL A 164 -2.68 24.91 -7.42
C VAL A 164 -2.11 25.83 -8.49
N LYS A 165 -1.21 26.76 -8.11
CA LYS A 165 -0.56 27.67 -9.06
C LYS A 165 0.25 26.90 -10.11
N PHE A 166 1.03 25.92 -9.69
CA PHE A 166 1.77 25.03 -10.59
C PHE A 166 0.82 24.30 -11.55
N MET A 167 -0.27 23.72 -11.04
CA MET A 167 -1.25 23.01 -11.86
C MET A 167 -1.94 23.90 -12.88
N SER A 168 -2.29 25.14 -12.51
CA SER A 168 -2.88 26.12 -13.42
C SER A 168 -1.93 26.56 -14.54
N SER A 169 -0.62 26.39 -14.38
CA SER A 169 0.35 26.71 -15.43
C SER A 169 0.49 25.62 -16.50
N ILE A 170 -0.05 24.42 -16.26
CA ILE A 170 0.03 23.30 -17.20
C ILE A 170 -0.96 23.52 -18.34
N ALA A 171 -0.47 23.51 -19.58
CA ALA A 171 -1.29 23.62 -20.77
C ALA A 171 -2.00 22.28 -21.08
N GLY A 172 -3.31 22.36 -21.29
CA GLY A 172 -4.15 21.21 -21.68
C GLY A 172 -4.76 20.46 -20.50
N THR A 173 -6.06 20.20 -20.60
CA THR A 173 -6.86 19.57 -19.55
C THR A 173 -6.39 18.15 -19.21
N GLU A 174 -5.95 17.39 -20.22
CA GLU A 174 -5.45 16.03 -20.02
C GLU A 174 -4.11 16.00 -19.28
N ALA A 175 -3.22 16.95 -19.55
CA ALA A 175 -1.96 17.08 -18.83
C ALA A 175 -2.19 17.52 -17.37
N GLN A 176 -3.10 18.48 -17.15
CA GLN A 176 -3.54 18.89 -15.81
C GLN A 176 -4.12 17.71 -15.03
N ARG A 177 -4.99 16.91 -15.65
CA ARG A 177 -5.58 15.71 -15.04
C ARG A 177 -4.52 14.69 -14.63
N LYS A 178 -3.56 14.41 -15.51
CA LYS A 178 -2.44 13.49 -15.22
C LYS A 178 -1.60 13.98 -14.04
N GLU A 179 -1.26 15.28 -14.00
CA GLU A 179 -0.49 15.82 -12.88
C GLU A 179 -1.31 15.86 -11.58
N PHE A 180 -2.62 16.11 -11.65
CA PHE A 180 -3.50 16.00 -10.50
C PHE A 180 -3.47 14.61 -9.88
N ILE A 181 -3.66 13.56 -10.69
CA ILE A 181 -3.64 12.18 -10.20
C ILE A 181 -2.25 11.84 -9.65
N LYS A 182 -1.18 12.32 -10.29
CA LYS A 182 0.19 12.13 -9.80
C LYS A 182 0.40 12.75 -8.42
N LEU A 183 0.02 14.01 -8.23
CA LEU A 183 0.12 14.70 -6.95
C LEU A 183 -0.77 14.06 -5.89
N TRP A 184 -1.97 13.62 -6.27
CA TRP A 184 -2.87 12.87 -5.40
C TRP A 184 -2.17 11.62 -4.86
N THR A 185 -1.62 10.81 -5.77
CA THR A 185 -0.92 9.56 -5.44
C THR A 185 0.26 9.81 -4.50
N LEU A 186 1.05 10.86 -4.76
CA LEU A 186 2.18 11.23 -3.90
C LEU A 186 1.73 11.66 -2.50
N LYS A 187 0.65 12.44 -2.39
CA LYS A 187 0.10 12.89 -1.11
C LYS A 187 -0.53 11.75 -0.31
N GLU A 188 -1.27 10.86 -0.96
CA GLU A 188 -1.81 9.64 -0.34
C GLU A 188 -0.68 8.73 0.17
N ALA A 189 0.36 8.49 -0.64
CA ALA A 189 1.52 7.71 -0.20
C ALA A 189 2.18 8.33 1.04
N TYR A 190 2.31 9.67 1.08
CA TYR A 190 2.84 10.38 2.24
C TYR A 190 1.97 10.22 3.50
N VAL A 191 0.66 10.46 3.40
CA VAL A 191 -0.25 10.31 4.53
C VAL A 191 -0.30 8.85 5.02
N LYS A 192 -0.26 7.88 4.10
CA LYS A 192 -0.14 6.45 4.43
C LYS A 192 1.17 6.14 5.16
N ALA A 193 2.28 6.78 4.80
CA ALA A 193 3.56 6.62 5.50
C ALA A 193 3.46 7.13 6.94
N LEU A 194 2.86 8.31 7.15
CA LEU A 194 2.60 8.87 8.49
C LEU A 194 1.69 7.98 9.35
N GLY A 195 0.79 7.23 8.70
CA GLY A 195 -0.10 6.29 9.37
C GLY A 195 -1.19 6.94 10.21
N LYS A 196 -1.50 8.23 9.95
CA LYS A 196 -2.49 9.02 10.70
C LYS A 196 -3.88 9.09 10.02
N GLY A 197 -4.05 8.44 8.88
CA GLY A 197 -5.28 8.50 8.09
C GLY A 197 -5.51 9.89 7.46
N PHE A 198 -6.48 9.98 6.54
CA PHE A 198 -6.75 11.21 5.78
C PHE A 198 -7.17 12.39 6.68
N SER A 199 -7.98 12.13 7.71
CA SER A 199 -8.55 13.16 8.59
C SER A 199 -7.50 13.92 9.41
N ALA A 200 -6.36 13.30 9.73
CA ALA A 200 -5.32 13.91 10.56
C ALA A 200 -4.24 14.64 9.75
N SER A 201 -4.28 14.58 8.42
CA SER A 201 -3.29 15.24 7.56
C SER A 201 -3.94 15.71 6.26
N PRO A 202 -4.77 16.77 6.32
CA PRO A 202 -5.42 17.33 5.14
C PRO A 202 -4.37 17.76 4.11
N PHE A 203 -4.63 17.47 2.83
CA PHE A 203 -3.67 17.65 1.75
C PHE A 203 -3.22 19.10 1.51
N ASN A 204 -3.96 20.08 1.99
CA ASN A 204 -3.64 21.50 1.87
C ASN A 204 -2.70 22.01 2.98
N THR A 205 -2.36 21.17 3.97
CA THR A 205 -1.46 21.52 5.09
C THR A 205 0.02 21.25 4.80
N PHE A 206 0.33 20.64 3.66
CA PHE A 206 1.69 20.37 3.21
C PHE A 206 1.77 20.42 1.69
N SER A 207 2.97 20.64 1.14
CA SER A 207 3.21 20.70 -0.30
C SER A 207 4.19 19.62 -0.73
N ILE A 208 3.97 19.04 -1.91
CA ILE A 208 4.94 18.17 -2.59
C ILE A 208 5.64 18.98 -3.66
N ILE A 209 6.83 19.44 -3.32
CA ILE A 209 7.68 20.24 -4.21
C ILE A 209 8.72 19.32 -4.84
N ARG A 210 8.83 19.32 -6.16
CA ARG A 210 9.97 18.70 -6.84
C ARG A 210 11.18 19.60 -6.65
N SER A 211 12.09 19.20 -5.79
CA SER A 211 13.38 19.86 -5.62
C SER A 211 14.47 19.02 -6.26
N GLU A 212 15.30 19.63 -7.10
CA GLU A 212 16.55 19.02 -7.58
C GLU A 212 17.62 18.91 -6.47
N ALA A 213 17.39 19.54 -5.31
CA ALA A 213 18.40 19.77 -4.27
C ALA A 213 18.07 19.19 -2.88
N ALA A 214 17.02 18.38 -2.73
CA ALA A 214 16.60 17.86 -1.42
C ALA A 214 17.65 16.90 -0.81
N LYS A 215 18.57 17.43 0.01
CA LYS A 215 19.68 16.65 0.57
C LYS A 215 19.41 15.98 1.93
N ASN A 216 18.51 16.45 2.81
CA ASN A 216 18.61 16.03 4.23
C ASN A 216 17.35 15.59 5.00
N TYR A 217 16.20 15.34 4.36
CA TYR A 217 15.10 14.60 5.01
C TYR A 217 14.49 13.63 4.01
N ARG A 218 14.64 12.31 4.24
CA ARG A 218 14.15 11.27 3.31
C ARG A 218 13.06 10.45 3.99
N ILE A 219 11.82 10.76 3.64
CA ILE A 219 10.68 9.85 3.83
C ILE A 219 10.61 8.98 2.58
N GLN A 220 10.56 7.66 2.74
CA GLN A 220 10.46 6.76 1.61
C GLN A 220 9.01 6.69 1.13
N LEU A 221 8.75 7.35 0.02
CA LEU A 221 7.44 7.38 -0.63
C LEU A 221 7.54 6.64 -1.96
N PHE A 222 6.60 5.74 -2.21
CA PHE A 222 6.50 5.04 -3.49
C PHE A 222 5.16 5.36 -4.12
N THR A 223 5.24 5.72 -5.40
CA THR A 223 4.06 5.98 -6.22
C THR A 223 4.14 5.14 -7.46
N LEU A 224 3.08 4.38 -7.72
CA LEU A 224 2.91 3.68 -8.98
C LEU A 224 1.63 4.17 -9.64
N LEU A 225 1.71 4.34 -10.95
CA LEU A 225 0.76 5.12 -11.71
C LEU A 225 0.45 4.24 -12.94
N ILE A 226 -0.72 3.62 -12.95
CA ILE A 226 -1.05 2.52 -13.88
C ILE A 226 -1.51 3.12 -15.21
N PHE A 227 -0.98 2.60 -16.33
CA PHE A 227 -1.32 3.01 -17.68
C PHE A 227 -2.44 2.17 -18.27
#